data_AF-A0A841ATB7-F1
#
_entry.id   AF-A0A841ATB7-F1
#
_cell.length_a   1.000
_cell.length_b   1.000
_cell.length_c   1.000
_cell.angle_alpha   90.00
_cell.angle_beta   90.00
_cell.angle_gamma   90.00
#
_symmetry.space_group_name_H-M   'P 1'
#
loop_
_entity.id
_entity.type
_entity.pdbx_description
1 polymer ?
#
loop_
_entity_poly.entity_id
_entity_poly.type
_entity_poly.pdbx_seq_one_letter_code
_entity_poly.pdbx_strand_id
1 'polypeptide(L)'
;MSDSKYVPRDFCTDPSMFGRRGGRPQWREDLTSSTDLDQLAASQAQHRYAQQIRAFIKGRFRTVRNYSDMNELNYARISRMLRGEIVMTLVDVVAAERMLPGVFDLLKERVGRLGA
;
A
#
# COMPACT_ATOMS: atom_id res chain seq x y z
N MET A 1 -13.04 -25.82 2.54
CA MET A 1 -13.41 -24.45 2.13
C MET A 1 -12.11 -23.77 1.77
N SER A 2 -11.90 -23.37 0.51
CA SER A 2 -10.58 -22.92 0.05
C SER A 2 -10.24 -21.58 0.70
N ASP A 3 -9.27 -21.59 1.62
CA ASP A 3 -8.63 -20.41 2.19
C ASP A 3 -7.99 -19.58 1.07
N SER A 4 -8.80 -18.75 0.41
CA SER A 4 -8.26 -17.64 -0.37
C SER A 4 -7.73 -16.64 0.65
N LYS A 5 -6.45 -16.74 0.98
CA LYS A 5 -5.76 -15.75 1.80
C LYS A 5 -5.92 -14.41 1.09
N TYR A 6 -6.65 -13.47 1.69
CA TYR A 6 -6.85 -12.12 1.16
C TYR A 6 -5.55 -11.53 0.58
N VAL A 7 -5.55 -11.28 -0.74
CA VAL A 7 -4.45 -10.66 -1.49
C VAL A 7 -4.91 -9.30 -2.03
N PRO A 8 -4.41 -8.17 -1.48
CA PRO A 8 -4.91 -6.85 -1.83
C PRO A 8 -4.90 -6.51 -3.33
N ARG A 9 -3.88 -6.95 -4.07
CA ARG A 9 -3.79 -6.63 -5.51
C ARG A 9 -4.81 -7.35 -6.38
N ASP A 10 -5.44 -8.40 -5.88
CA ASP A 10 -6.43 -9.19 -6.63
C ASP A 10 -7.80 -8.48 -6.67
N PHE A 11 -7.94 -7.38 -5.93
CA PHE A 11 -9.08 -6.47 -6.02
C PHE A 11 -8.93 -5.42 -7.13
N CYS A 12 -7.78 -5.38 -7.83
CA CYS A 12 -7.60 -4.61 -9.06
C CYS A 12 -7.97 -5.47 -10.28
N THR A 13 -8.52 -4.84 -11.32
CA THR A 13 -8.72 -5.53 -12.62
C THR A 13 -7.38 -5.88 -13.29
N ASP A 14 -6.37 -5.01 -13.13
CA ASP A 14 -4.96 -5.30 -13.42
C ASP A 14 -4.12 -5.25 -12.13
N PRO A 15 -3.78 -6.42 -11.55
CA PRO A 15 -2.96 -6.50 -10.35
C PRO A 15 -1.56 -5.88 -10.51
N SER A 16 -1.04 -5.70 -11.73
CA SER A 16 0.29 -5.12 -11.98
C SER A 16 0.35 -3.62 -11.69
N MET A 17 -0.80 -2.96 -11.66
CA MET A 17 -0.94 -1.53 -11.38
C MET A 17 -0.93 -1.19 -9.88
N PHE A 18 -1.09 -2.20 -9.02
CA PHE A 18 -1.11 -2.00 -7.57
C PHE A 18 0.20 -1.38 -7.06
N GLY A 19 0.09 -0.32 -6.26
CA GLY A 19 1.22 0.39 -5.66
C GLY A 19 2.13 1.11 -6.66
N ARG A 20 1.90 1.07 -7.98
CA ARG A 20 2.74 1.80 -8.94
C ARG A 20 2.59 3.30 -8.74
N ARG A 21 3.70 4.04 -8.76
CA ARG A 21 3.67 5.51 -8.66
C ARG A 21 2.88 6.10 -9.82
N GLY A 22 1.83 6.86 -9.52
CA GLY A 22 0.93 7.45 -10.52
C GLY A 22 -0.02 6.44 -11.18
N GLY A 23 0.09 5.14 -10.84
CA GLY A 23 -0.86 4.14 -11.29
C GLY A 23 -2.25 4.42 -10.71
N ARG A 24 -3.27 4.37 -11.55
CA ARG A 24 -4.67 4.44 -11.14
C ARG A 24 -5.30 3.10 -11.51
N PRO A 25 -5.18 2.07 -10.66
CA PRO A 25 -5.78 0.78 -10.96
C PRO A 25 -7.29 0.96 -11.05
N GLN A 26 -7.88 0.27 -12.00
CA GLN A 26 -9.31 0.01 -11.98
C GLN A 26 -9.57 -1.06 -10.92
N TRP A 27 -10.65 -0.88 -10.17
CA TRP A 27 -11.03 -1.75 -9.07
C TRP A 27 -12.15 -2.68 -9.52
N ARG A 28 -12.26 -3.84 -8.86
CA ARG A 28 -13.40 -4.73 -9.06
C ARG A 28 -14.69 -4.05 -8.59
N GLU A 29 -15.74 -4.17 -9.39
CA GLU A 29 -17.08 -3.63 -9.13
C GLU A 29 -18.13 -4.73 -9.01
N ASP A 30 -17.75 -5.98 -9.26
CA ASP A 30 -18.60 -7.18 -9.24
C ASP A 30 -18.74 -7.81 -7.84
N LEU A 31 -18.38 -7.07 -6.78
CA LEU A 31 -18.34 -7.56 -5.40
C LEU A 31 -19.68 -7.29 -4.70
N THR A 32 -20.26 -8.31 -4.08
CA THR A 32 -21.58 -8.21 -3.44
C THR A 32 -21.56 -8.51 -1.93
N SER A 33 -20.54 -9.20 -1.42
CA SER A 33 -20.44 -9.52 0.00
C SER A 33 -19.84 -8.36 0.79
N SER A 34 -20.31 -8.14 2.02
CA SER A 34 -19.76 -7.10 2.90
C SER A 34 -18.26 -7.30 3.15
N THR A 35 -17.82 -8.55 3.33
CA THR A 35 -16.41 -8.90 3.50
C THR A 35 -15.57 -8.51 2.28
N ASP A 36 -16.04 -8.75 1.07
CA ASP A 36 -15.31 -8.37 -0.15
C ASP A 36 -15.27 -6.83 -0.31
N LEU A 37 -16.35 -6.13 0.06
CA LEU A 37 -16.39 -4.67 0.04
C LEU A 37 -15.40 -4.06 1.05
N ASP A 38 -15.30 -4.63 2.25
CA ASP A 38 -14.33 -4.22 3.27
C ASP A 38 -12.89 -4.49 2.82
N GLN A 39 -12.66 -5.67 2.23
CA GLN A 39 -11.35 -6.04 1.65
C GLN A 39 -10.98 -5.17 0.45
N LEU A 40 -11.95 -4.76 -0.38
CA LEU A 40 -11.75 -3.79 -1.45
C LEU A 40 -11.33 -2.44 -0.87
N ALA A 41 -12.04 -1.93 0.13
CA ALA A 41 -11.71 -0.66 0.77
C ALA A 41 -10.32 -0.69 1.42
N ALA A 42 -9.97 -1.79 2.10
CA ALA A 42 -8.65 -2.02 2.65
C ALA A 42 -7.55 -2.07 1.56
N SER A 43 -7.83 -2.72 0.42
CA SER A 43 -6.93 -2.78 -0.74
C SER A 43 -6.67 -1.40 -1.34
N GLN A 44 -7.72 -0.58 -1.47
CA GLN A 44 -7.64 0.81 -1.91
C GLN A 44 -6.83 1.68 -0.95
N ALA A 45 -6.97 1.47 0.37
CA ALA A 45 -6.15 2.15 1.37
C ALA A 45 -4.67 1.75 1.26
N GLN A 46 -4.38 0.44 1.24
CA GLN A 46 -3.02 -0.07 1.09
C GLN A 46 -2.36 0.40 -0.21
N HIS A 47 -3.10 0.49 -1.31
CA HIS A 47 -2.59 1.04 -2.57
C HIS A 47 -2.07 2.47 -2.40
N ARG A 48 -2.86 3.34 -1.75
CA ARG A 48 -2.48 4.73 -1.48
C ARG A 48 -1.23 4.82 -0.61
N TYR A 49 -1.15 4.02 0.45
CA TYR A 49 0.05 3.94 1.29
C TYR A 49 1.27 3.47 0.48
N ALA A 50 1.13 2.41 -0.32
CA ALA A 50 2.21 1.87 -1.14
C ALA A 50 2.75 2.89 -2.14
N GLN A 51 1.87 3.68 -2.78
CA GLN A 51 2.28 4.74 -3.69
C GLN A 51 3.11 5.82 -2.99
N GLN A 52 2.69 6.25 -1.81
CA GLN A 52 3.38 7.29 -1.04
C GLN A 52 4.73 6.81 -0.53
N ILE A 53 4.77 5.61 0.07
CA ILE A 53 6.01 4.97 0.50
C ILE A 53 6.99 4.88 -0.68
N ARG A 54 6.54 4.40 -1.85
CA ARG A 54 7.41 4.31 -3.04
C ARG A 54 7.88 5.68 -3.54
N ALA A 55 7.05 6.72 -3.47
CA ALA A 55 7.45 8.07 -3.86
C ALA A 55 8.54 8.61 -2.93
N PHE A 56 8.38 8.44 -1.61
CA PHE A 56 9.39 8.83 -0.61
C PHE A 56 10.68 8.03 -0.75
N ILE A 57 10.58 6.71 -0.90
CA ILE A 57 11.74 5.84 -1.19
C ILE A 57 12.48 6.32 -2.44
N LYS A 58 11.76 6.65 -3.52
CA LYS A 58 12.38 7.12 -4.75
C LYS A 58 13.12 8.46 -4.55
N GLY A 59 12.57 9.36 -3.74
CA GLY A 59 13.18 10.63 -3.41
C GLY A 59 14.45 10.49 -2.58
N ARG A 60 14.39 9.71 -1.49
CA ARG A 60 15.45 9.62 -0.47
C ARG A 60 16.47 8.51 -0.71
N PHE A 61 16.01 7.34 -1.13
CA PHE A 61 16.83 6.12 -1.26
C PHE A 61 17.05 5.69 -2.72
N ARG A 62 16.36 6.32 -3.68
CA ARG A 62 16.35 6.03 -5.13
C ARG A 62 15.69 4.70 -5.52
N THR A 63 15.84 3.65 -4.73
CA THR A 63 15.26 2.32 -4.99
C THR A 63 14.74 1.68 -3.71
N VAL A 64 13.80 0.73 -3.85
CA VAL A 64 13.31 -0.08 -2.72
C VAL A 64 14.42 -0.96 -2.14
N ARG A 65 15.35 -1.42 -2.99
CA ARG A 65 16.52 -2.20 -2.56
C ARG A 65 17.39 -1.39 -1.60
N ASN A 66 17.82 -0.19 -2.01
CA ASN A 66 18.62 0.68 -1.16
C ASN A 66 17.91 1.03 0.15
N TYR A 67 16.61 1.28 0.09
CA TYR A 67 15.81 1.51 1.31
C TYR A 67 15.85 0.29 2.24
N SER A 68 15.72 -0.92 1.70
CA SER A 68 15.80 -2.15 2.50
C SER A 68 17.19 -2.35 3.09
N ASP A 69 18.25 -2.21 2.28
CA ASP A 69 19.63 -2.44 2.70
C ASP A 69 20.05 -1.43 3.79
N MET A 70 19.73 -0.15 3.63
CA MET A 70 20.08 0.90 4.60
C MET A 70 19.30 0.85 5.91
N ASN A 71 18.19 0.11 5.97
CA ASN A 71 17.35 0.01 7.17
C ASN A 71 17.25 -1.45 7.68
N GLU A 72 18.12 -2.34 7.19
CA GLU A 72 18.17 -3.76 7.57
C GLU A 72 16.82 -4.48 7.43
N LEU A 73 16.06 -4.12 6.39
CA LEU A 73 14.74 -4.70 6.11
C LEU A 73 14.84 -5.86 5.12
N ASN A 74 13.93 -6.81 5.24
CA ASN A 74 13.77 -7.85 4.23
C ASN A 74 13.20 -7.26 2.93
N TYR A 75 14.06 -7.06 1.93
CA TYR A 75 13.69 -6.52 0.60
C TYR A 75 12.54 -7.29 -0.06
N ALA A 76 12.58 -8.62 -0.01
CA ALA A 76 11.55 -9.45 -0.64
C ALA A 76 10.18 -9.18 -0.01
N ARG A 77 10.10 -9.15 1.33
CA ARG A 77 8.85 -8.85 2.04
C ARG A 77 8.33 -7.45 1.70
N ILE A 78 9.17 -6.43 1.80
CA ILE A 78 8.79 -5.04 1.49
C ILE A 78 8.31 -4.92 0.05
N SER A 79 9.02 -5.54 -0.89
CA SER A 79 8.65 -5.48 -2.29
C SER A 79 7.31 -6.19 -2.58
N ARG A 80 7.02 -7.31 -1.91
CA ARG A 80 5.72 -8.01 -2.01
C ARG A 80 4.58 -7.18 -1.41
N MET A 81 4.81 -6.59 -0.23
CA MET A 81 3.84 -5.72 0.45
C MET A 81 3.48 -4.49 -0.41
N LEU A 82 4.49 -3.81 -0.94
CA LEU A 82 4.30 -2.63 -1.79
C LEU A 82 3.73 -2.96 -3.18
N ARG A 83 3.62 -4.24 -3.55
CA ARG A 83 2.91 -4.72 -4.75
C ARG A 83 1.52 -5.29 -4.42
N GLY A 84 1.12 -5.31 -3.15
CA GLY A 84 -0.17 -5.83 -2.72
C GLY A 84 -0.27 -7.37 -2.75
N GLU A 85 0.85 -8.08 -2.80
CA GLU A 85 0.87 -9.56 -2.71
C GLU A 85 0.70 -10.05 -1.26
N ILE A 86 0.94 -9.18 -0.29
CA ILE A 86 0.71 -9.43 1.14
C ILE A 86 0.10 -8.18 1.76
N VAL A 87 -0.64 -8.38 2.85
CA VAL A 87 -1.28 -7.31 3.62
C VAL A 87 -0.22 -6.43 4.30
N MET A 88 -0.41 -5.12 4.19
CA MET A 88 0.33 -4.13 4.97
C MET A 88 -0.32 -4.01 6.33
N THR A 89 0.41 -4.35 7.39
CA THR A 89 -0.08 -4.27 8.76
C THR A 89 0.04 -2.84 9.29
N LEU A 90 -0.64 -2.53 10.40
CA LEU A 90 -0.43 -1.25 11.09
C LEU A 90 1.02 -1.07 11.57
N VAL A 91 1.69 -2.17 11.94
CA VAL A 91 3.13 -2.16 12.29
C VAL A 91 3.97 -1.70 11.10
N ASP A 92 3.64 -2.14 9.88
CA ASP A 92 4.33 -1.71 8.66
C ASP A 92 4.13 -0.21 8.39
N VAL A 93 2.92 0.31 8.65
CA VAL A 93 2.61 1.74 8.51
C VAL A 93 3.44 2.57 9.48
N VAL A 94 3.44 2.21 10.76
CA VAL A 94 4.23 2.93 11.79
C VAL A 94 5.73 2.82 11.51
N ALA A 95 6.20 1.65 11.07
CA ALA A 95 7.59 1.45 10.68
C ALA A 95 7.98 2.34 9.49
N ALA A 96 7.12 2.43 8.47
CA ALA A 96 7.33 3.30 7.32
C ALA A 96 7.36 4.78 7.74
N GLU A 97 6.46 5.23 8.61
CA GLU A 97 6.45 6.61 9.11
C GLU A 97 7.73 6.95 9.89
N ARG A 98 8.19 6.06 10.77
CA ARG A 98 9.44 6.24 11.52
C ARG A 98 10.67 6.32 10.60
N MET A 99 10.73 5.49 9.56
CA MET A 99 11.87 5.43 8.62
C MET A 99 11.80 6.47 7.51
N LEU A 100 10.59 6.92 7.17
CA LEU A 100 10.29 7.92 6.14
C LEU A 100 9.45 9.05 6.80
N PRO A 101 10.06 9.92 7.62
CA PRO A 101 9.34 10.99 8.27
C PRO A 101 8.52 11.81 7.28
N GLY A 102 7.24 12.00 7.59
CA GLY A 102 6.27 12.75 6.78
C GLY A 102 5.68 12.01 5.58
N VAL A 103 5.96 10.71 5.41
CA VAL A 103 5.43 9.90 4.29
C VAL A 103 3.91 9.92 4.16
N PHE A 104 3.19 10.14 5.26
CA PHE A 104 1.73 10.14 5.31
C PHE A 104 1.11 11.50 5.68
N ASP A 105 1.89 12.58 5.78
CA ASP A 105 1.35 13.89 6.20
C ASP A 105 0.31 14.42 5.21
N LEU A 106 0.51 14.17 3.92
CA LEU A 106 -0.46 14.49 2.86
C LEU A 106 -1.77 13.70 2.96
N LEU A 107 -1.79 12.54 3.62
CA LEU A 107 -3.02 11.82 3.94
C LEU A 107 -3.74 12.43 5.13
N LYS A 108 -2.98 12.85 6.16
CA LYS A 108 -3.53 13.48 7.37
C LYS A 108 -4.18 14.83 7.03
N GLU A 109 -3.58 15.63 6.15
CA GLU A 109 -4.16 16.90 5.69
C GLU A 109 -5.48 16.76 4.92
N ARG A 110 -5.68 15.65 4.20
CA ARG A 110 -6.94 15.39 3.48
C ARG A 110 -8.08 14.98 4.40
N VAL A 111 -7.78 14.30 5.50
CA VAL A 111 -8.77 13.97 6.54
C VAL A 111 -9.18 15.24 7.31
N GLY A 112 -8.25 16.15 7.59
CA GLY A 112 -8.55 17.43 8.26
C GLY A 112 -9.47 18.37 7.46
N ARG A 113 -9.56 18.25 6.14
CA ARG A 113 -10.46 19.06 5.28
C ARG A 113 -11.87 18.50 5.14
N LEU A 114 -12.14 17.27 5.59
CA LEU A 114 -13.48 16.67 5.60
C LEU A 114 -14.22 16.89 6.94
N GLY A 115 -13.55 17.53 7.90
CA GLY A 115 -14.10 17.89 9.22
C GLY A 115 -14.16 19.39 9.48
N ALA A 116 -14.07 20.23 8.44
CA ALA A 116 -14.19 21.69 8.51
C ALA A 116 -15.37 22.17 7.68
#